data_AF-A0A4Q3W2L2-F1
#
_entry.id   AF-A0A4Q3W2L2-F1
#
_cell.length_a   1.000
_cell.length_b   1.000
_cell.length_c   1.000
_cell.angle_alpha   90.00
_cell.angle_beta   90.00
_cell.angle_gamma   90.00
#
_symmetry.space_group_name_H-M   'P 1'
#
loop_
_entity.id
_entity.type
_entity.pdbx_description
1 polymer ?
#
loop_
_entity_poly.entity_id
_entity_poly.type
_entity_poly.pdbx_seq_one_letter_code
_entity_poly.pdbx_strand_id
1 'polypeptide(L)'
;MRLVKFAYTLSFLTIGTTAFLIGCKGAGQGEVSSAVSTPPATAVAYAPVQTLLTAKCANCHGMTDPKDGVSLTSYAGVAKIVTPGNPSGSKLIQVMKGGEGHKRMPPMGEPVPNTDIKMVEDWIQAGAKES
;
A
#
# COMPACT_ATOMS: atom_id res chain seq x y z
N MET A 1 -22.73 -40.17 19.15
CA MET A 1 -23.39 -39.87 20.44
C MET A 1 -24.36 -38.72 20.27
N ARG A 2 -25.55 -38.86 20.86
CA ARG A 2 -26.65 -37.89 20.89
C ARG A 2 -26.43 -36.88 22.02
N LEU A 3 -26.88 -35.64 21.77
CA LEU A 3 -27.59 -34.71 22.66
C LEU A 3 -27.11 -34.49 24.11
N VAL A 4 -26.88 -33.22 24.44
CA VAL A 4 -27.41 -32.49 25.62
C VAL A 4 -27.22 -30.99 25.34
N LYS A 5 -28.18 -30.23 24.78
CA LYS A 5 -29.36 -29.62 25.44
C LYS A 5 -29.08 -29.21 26.90
N PHE A 6 -28.75 -27.94 27.09
CA PHE A 6 -29.04 -27.21 28.33
C PHE A 6 -29.88 -25.97 27.98
N ALA A 7 -31.18 -26.17 28.05
CA ALA A 7 -32.14 -25.12 28.31
C ALA A 7 -32.37 -25.12 29.81
N TYR A 8 -32.25 -23.97 30.49
CA TYR A 8 -32.77 -23.69 31.83
C TYR A 8 -32.48 -22.19 32.06
N THR A 9 -33.34 -21.28 32.54
CA THR A 9 -34.76 -21.24 32.92
C THR A 9 -35.03 -19.76 33.27
N LEU A 10 -36.29 -19.34 33.12
CA LEU A 10 -37.04 -18.37 33.94
C LEU A 10 -36.25 -17.26 34.65
N SER A 11 -36.59 -15.98 34.47
CA SER A 11 -37.80 -15.45 35.10
C SER A 11 -38.22 -14.12 34.49
N PHE A 12 -39.53 -13.99 34.29
CA PHE A 12 -40.21 -12.71 34.20
C PHE A 12 -40.03 -11.95 35.52
N LEU A 13 -39.63 -10.69 35.47
CA LEU A 13 -40.05 -9.74 36.49
C LEU A 13 -40.33 -8.39 35.85
N THR A 14 -41.62 -8.12 35.74
CA THR A 14 -42.22 -6.82 35.46
C THR A 14 -41.97 -5.88 36.63
N ILE A 15 -41.16 -4.86 36.43
CA ILE A 15 -41.12 -3.62 37.23
C ILE A 15 -40.64 -2.56 36.22
N GLY A 16 -41.25 -1.42 35.97
CA GLY A 16 -42.37 -0.73 36.55
C GLY A 16 -42.37 0.61 35.79
N THR A 17 -43.55 1.15 35.53
CA THR A 17 -43.75 2.45 34.92
C THR A 17 -43.05 3.55 35.72
N THR A 18 -42.09 4.23 35.12
CA THR A 18 -41.76 5.61 35.47
C THR A 18 -41.77 6.46 34.20
N ALA A 19 -42.86 7.19 34.02
CA ALA A 19 -42.89 8.35 33.15
C ALA A 19 -41.89 9.37 33.72
N PHE A 20 -40.69 9.41 33.13
CA PHE A 20 -39.67 10.37 33.49
C PHE A 20 -39.82 11.60 32.58
N LEU A 21 -40.66 12.53 33.03
CA LEU A 21 -40.65 13.91 32.54
C LEU A 21 -39.43 14.61 33.12
N ILE A 22 -38.28 14.49 32.44
CA ILE A 22 -37.17 15.42 32.63
C ILE A 22 -36.94 16.16 31.31
N GLY A 23 -37.56 17.33 31.25
CA GLY A 23 -37.03 18.44 30.48
C GLY A 23 -35.83 19.02 31.23
N CYS A 24 -34.65 18.85 30.66
CA CYS A 24 -33.53 19.76 30.83
C CYS A 24 -32.88 19.96 29.47
N LYS A 25 -33.05 21.18 28.97
CA LYS A 25 -32.24 21.82 27.94
C LYS A 25 -30.76 21.50 28.21
N GLY A 26 -30.12 20.72 27.34
CA GLY A 26 -28.72 20.36 27.47
C GLY A 26 -28.14 20.11 26.09
N ALA A 27 -27.20 20.97 25.70
CA ALA A 27 -26.46 20.90 24.45
C ALA A 27 -25.76 19.55 24.28
N GLY A 28 -26.37 18.64 23.52
CA GLY A 28 -25.67 17.52 22.91
C GLY A 28 -25.09 18.02 21.60
N GLN A 29 -23.85 18.50 21.64
CA GLN A 29 -23.02 18.52 20.45
C GLN A 29 -23.04 17.11 19.91
N GLY A 30 -23.57 16.95 18.70
CA GLY A 30 -23.48 15.71 17.97
C GLY A 30 -22.03 15.24 18.02
N GLU A 31 -21.87 13.94 18.21
CA GLU A 31 -20.65 13.25 17.84
C GLU A 31 -20.30 13.71 16.42
N VAL A 32 -19.40 14.69 16.36
CA VAL A 32 -18.58 14.89 15.20
C VAL A 32 -17.79 13.59 15.19
N SER A 33 -18.32 12.64 14.42
CA SER A 33 -17.49 11.81 13.58
C SER A 33 -16.49 12.77 12.97
N SER A 34 -15.34 12.86 13.61
CA SER A 34 -14.08 13.01 12.91
C SER A 34 -14.04 11.82 11.95
N ALA A 35 -14.78 11.94 10.85
CA ALA A 35 -14.25 11.57 9.57
C ALA A 35 -12.94 12.33 9.50
N VAL A 36 -11.89 11.68 9.98
CA VAL A 36 -10.53 11.91 9.58
C VAL A 36 -10.62 11.86 8.06
N SER A 37 -10.78 13.04 7.48
CA SER A 37 -10.61 13.23 6.06
C SER A 37 -9.11 13.06 5.90
N THR A 38 -8.67 11.81 5.76
CA THR A 38 -7.36 11.51 5.21
C THR A 38 -7.31 12.34 3.92
N PRO A 39 -6.41 13.32 3.82
CA PRO A 39 -6.18 13.98 2.54
C PRO A 39 -5.98 12.86 1.51
N PRO A 40 -6.51 12.96 0.28
CA PRO A 40 -6.25 11.93 -0.72
C PRO A 40 -4.75 11.69 -0.71
N ALA A 41 -4.34 10.45 -0.42
CA ALA A 41 -2.95 10.07 -0.32
C ALA A 41 -2.25 10.68 -1.52
N THR A 42 -1.37 11.67 -1.28
CA THR A 42 -0.71 12.42 -2.33
C THR A 42 -0.19 11.40 -3.32
N ALA A 43 -0.71 11.42 -4.55
CA ALA A 43 -0.39 10.39 -5.53
C ALA A 43 1.15 10.31 -5.60
N VAL A 44 1.69 9.12 -5.36
CA VAL A 44 3.14 8.92 -5.43
C VAL A 44 3.52 9.07 -6.90
N ALA A 45 4.19 10.17 -7.25
CA ALA A 45 4.52 10.49 -8.62
C ALA A 45 5.62 9.58 -9.18
N TYR A 46 5.61 9.36 -10.50
CA TYR A 46 6.65 8.57 -11.18
C TYR A 46 7.97 9.32 -11.38
N ALA A 47 7.95 10.66 -11.43
CA ALA A 47 9.14 11.45 -11.77
C ALA A 47 10.38 11.17 -10.86
N PRO A 48 10.23 11.01 -9.53
CA PRO A 48 11.33 10.59 -8.67
C PRO A 48 11.86 9.19 -9.01
N VAL A 49 10.97 8.25 -9.33
CA VAL A 49 11.33 6.88 -9.77
C VAL A 49 12.10 6.93 -11.08
N GLN A 50 11.62 7.68 -12.07
CA GLN A 50 12.33 7.85 -13.36
C GLN A 50 13.71 8.46 -13.17
N THR A 51 13.86 9.42 -12.25
CA THR A 51 15.15 10.06 -11.96
C THR A 51 16.14 9.04 -11.39
N LEU A 52 15.71 8.22 -10.42
CA LEU A 52 16.51 7.14 -9.85
C LEU A 52 16.97 6.14 -10.92
N LEU A 53 16.02 5.64 -11.73
CA LEU A 53 16.29 4.63 -12.75
C LEU A 53 17.24 5.16 -13.84
N THR A 54 17.08 6.43 -14.21
CA THR A 54 17.98 7.08 -15.17
C THR A 54 19.39 7.20 -14.61
N ALA A 55 19.52 7.60 -13.34
CA ALA A 55 20.83 7.80 -12.70
C ALA A 55 21.59 6.49 -12.41
N LYS A 56 20.88 5.42 -12.01
CA LYS A 56 21.50 4.18 -11.52
C LYS A 56 21.46 3.03 -12.53
N CYS A 57 20.52 3.03 -13.47
CA CYS A 57 20.23 1.84 -14.29
C CYS A 57 20.46 2.07 -15.79
N ALA A 58 20.33 3.29 -16.29
CA ALA A 58 20.34 3.57 -17.74
C ALA A 58 21.66 3.23 -18.45
N ASN A 59 22.79 3.12 -17.74
CA ASN A 59 24.06 2.70 -18.34
C ASN A 59 24.01 1.27 -18.95
N CYS A 60 23.15 0.40 -18.40
CA CYS A 60 22.96 -0.95 -18.93
C CYS A 60 21.52 -1.18 -19.43
N HIS A 61 20.54 -0.47 -18.88
CA HIS A 61 19.12 -0.57 -19.22
C HIS A 61 18.62 0.72 -19.89
N GLY A 62 19.42 1.25 -20.81
CA GLY A 62 19.20 2.50 -21.54
C GLY A 62 18.19 2.37 -22.69
N MET A 63 18.16 3.36 -23.58
CA MET A 63 17.36 3.31 -24.82
C MET A 63 18.01 2.44 -25.90
N THR A 64 19.35 2.51 -26.02
CA THR A 64 20.11 1.80 -27.05
C THR A 64 20.71 0.52 -26.49
N ASP A 65 20.38 -0.62 -27.09
CA ASP A 65 20.85 -1.97 -26.71
C ASP A 65 20.75 -2.26 -25.19
N PRO A 66 19.53 -2.16 -24.60
CA PRO A 66 19.36 -2.45 -23.19
C PRO A 66 19.65 -3.93 -22.88
N LYS A 67 20.36 -4.17 -21.77
CA LYS A 67 20.57 -5.51 -21.23
C LYS A 67 19.23 -6.22 -21.00
N ASP A 68 19.19 -7.48 -21.43
CA ASP A 68 18.01 -8.34 -21.43
C ASP A 68 16.79 -7.75 -22.17
N GLY A 69 17.00 -6.77 -23.06
CA GLY A 69 15.91 -6.08 -23.76
C GLY A 69 15.08 -5.15 -22.86
N VAL A 70 15.51 -4.89 -21.62
CA VAL A 70 14.77 -4.10 -20.64
C VAL A 70 15.28 -2.66 -20.60
N SER A 71 14.49 -1.73 -21.14
CA SER A 71 14.77 -0.30 -21.01
C SER A 71 14.05 0.28 -19.79
N LEU A 72 14.77 1.00 -18.94
CA LEU A 72 14.25 1.68 -17.74
C LEU A 72 14.23 3.21 -17.89
N THR A 73 14.39 3.69 -19.13
CA THR A 73 14.41 5.12 -19.47
C THR A 73 13.03 5.68 -19.85
N SER A 74 12.00 4.83 -19.87
CA SER A 74 10.61 5.22 -20.15
C SER A 74 9.64 4.47 -19.24
N TYR A 75 8.52 5.11 -18.94
CA TYR A 75 7.43 4.49 -18.17
C TYR A 75 6.97 3.17 -18.80
N ALA A 76 6.78 3.14 -20.12
CA ALA A 76 6.35 1.95 -20.86
C ALA A 76 7.34 0.77 -20.71
N GLY A 77 8.63 1.04 -20.56
CA GLY A 77 9.63 0.01 -20.29
C GLY A 77 9.55 -0.51 -18.86
N VAL A 78 9.43 0.39 -17.90
CA VAL A 78 9.32 0.05 -16.46
C VAL A 78 8.04 -0.71 -16.16
N ALA A 79 6.91 -0.29 -16.74
CA ALA A 79 5.60 -0.91 -16.54
C ALA A 79 5.54 -2.39 -16.97
N LYS A 80 6.44 -2.86 -17.84
CA LYS A 80 6.52 -4.27 -18.25
C LYS A 80 7.02 -5.21 -17.14
N ILE A 81 7.74 -4.68 -16.16
CA ILE A 81 8.41 -5.45 -15.09
C ILE A 81 7.90 -5.09 -13.70
N VAL A 82 6.80 -4.33 -13.64
CA VAL A 82 6.13 -3.87 -12.43
C VAL A 82 4.72 -4.41 -12.44
N THR A 83 4.28 -4.94 -11.29
CA THR A 83 2.91 -5.32 -11.04
C THR A 83 2.27 -4.24 -10.16
N PRO A 84 1.39 -3.37 -10.70
CA PRO A 84 0.72 -2.34 -9.92
C PRO A 84 0.06 -2.90 -8.66
N GLY A 85 0.28 -2.24 -7.52
CA GLY A 85 -0.25 -2.67 -6.22
C GLY A 85 0.48 -3.85 -5.58
N ASN A 86 1.48 -4.46 -6.23
CA ASN A 86 2.25 -5.59 -5.71
C ASN A 86 3.77 -5.35 -5.81
N PRO A 87 4.36 -4.61 -4.86
CA PRO A 87 5.80 -4.35 -4.84
C PRO A 87 6.63 -5.64 -4.76
N SER A 88 6.26 -6.59 -3.89
CA SER A 88 6.99 -7.85 -3.72
C SER A 88 6.99 -8.73 -4.98
N GLY A 89 5.87 -8.76 -5.71
CA GLY A 89 5.77 -9.50 -6.97
C GLY A 89 6.26 -8.73 -8.19
N SER A 90 6.81 -7.53 -8.01
CA SER A 90 7.39 -6.74 -9.09
C SER A 90 8.84 -7.09 -9.29
N LYS A 91 9.18 -7.54 -10.51
CA LYS A 91 10.55 -7.93 -10.87
C LYS A 91 11.56 -6.84 -10.58
N LEU A 92 11.18 -5.58 -10.80
CA LEU A 92 12.01 -4.41 -10.48
C LEU A 92 12.50 -4.43 -9.02
N ILE A 93 11.62 -4.66 -8.05
CA ILE A 93 11.97 -4.69 -6.62
C ILE A 93 12.82 -5.91 -6.29
N GLN A 94 12.47 -7.08 -6.83
CA GLN A 94 13.20 -8.31 -6.54
C GLN A 94 14.67 -8.21 -6.99
N VAL A 95 14.92 -7.63 -8.18
CA VAL A 95 16.30 -7.42 -8.67
C VAL A 95 17.00 -6.28 -7.95
N MET A 96 16.33 -5.19 -7.56
CA MET A 96 16.95 -4.13 -6.75
C MET A 96 17.46 -4.67 -5.41
N LYS A 97 16.70 -5.57 -4.77
CA LYS A 97 17.06 -6.21 -3.50
C LYS A 97 17.99 -7.41 -3.65
N GLY A 98 18.04 -8.04 -4.83
CA GLY A 98 18.69 -9.34 -5.02
C GLY A 98 18.03 -10.47 -4.23
N GLY A 99 16.70 -10.42 -4.09
CA GLY A 99 15.91 -11.43 -3.40
C GLY A 99 15.36 -12.49 -4.34
N GLU A 100 14.75 -13.54 -3.78
CA GLU A 100 13.95 -14.53 -4.54
C GLU A 100 14.71 -15.23 -5.68
N GLY A 101 16.01 -15.49 -5.48
CA GLY A 101 16.86 -16.15 -6.47
C GLY A 101 17.30 -15.23 -7.61
N HIS A 102 17.11 -13.92 -7.49
CA HIS A 102 17.57 -12.94 -8.47
C HIS A 102 18.90 -12.30 -8.06
N LYS A 103 19.75 -12.03 -9.06
CA LYS A 103 20.95 -11.23 -8.83
C LYS A 103 20.55 -9.79 -8.53
N ARG A 104 21.17 -9.21 -7.49
CA ARG A 104 21.03 -7.80 -7.15
C ARG A 104 21.48 -6.92 -8.32
N MET A 105 20.73 -5.85 -8.57
CA MET A 105 21.07 -4.77 -9.50
C MET A 105 21.31 -3.45 -8.76
N PRO A 106 22.33 -2.66 -9.15
CA PRO A 106 23.35 -2.95 -10.17
C PRO A 106 24.25 -4.14 -9.76
N PRO A 107 24.80 -4.94 -10.69
CA PRO A 107 25.56 -6.14 -10.32
C PRO A 107 26.87 -5.81 -9.61
N MET A 108 27.49 -4.69 -9.98
CA MET A 108 28.70 -4.14 -9.38
C MET A 108 28.45 -2.72 -8.89
N GLY A 109 29.24 -2.28 -7.91
CA GLY A 109 29.12 -0.96 -7.29
C GLY A 109 28.15 -0.92 -6.13
N GLU A 110 27.83 0.30 -5.69
CA GLU A 110 26.98 0.55 -4.53
C GLU A 110 25.56 0.01 -4.74
N PRO A 111 24.98 -0.70 -3.75
CA PRO A 111 23.59 -1.11 -3.80
C PRO A 111 22.66 0.10 -3.83
N VAL A 112 21.44 -0.11 -4.33
CA VAL A 112 20.41 0.93 -4.25
C VAL A 112 20.07 1.15 -2.77
N PRO A 113 20.10 2.39 -2.26
CA PRO A 113 19.74 2.69 -0.88
C PRO A 113 18.32 2.21 -0.55
N ASN A 114 18.11 1.73 0.68
CA ASN A 114 16.78 1.28 1.11
C ASN A 114 15.71 2.39 1.02
N THR A 115 16.10 3.65 1.16
CA THR A 115 15.21 4.81 0.98
C THR A 115 14.70 4.92 -0.45
N ASP A 116 15.59 4.71 -1.42
CA ASP A 116 15.27 4.76 -2.84
C ASP A 116 14.43 3.54 -3.25
N ILE A 117 14.77 2.36 -2.73
CA ILE A 117 13.95 1.15 -2.90
C ILE A 117 12.54 1.39 -2.35
N LYS A 118 12.43 1.94 -1.13
CA LYS A 118 11.14 2.23 -0.51
C LYS A 118 10.31 3.21 -1.35
N MET A 119 10.93 4.25 -1.90
CA MET A 119 10.24 5.19 -2.81
C MET A 119 9.64 4.46 -4.03
N VAL A 120 10.37 3.51 -4.61
CA VAL A 120 9.85 2.69 -5.72
C VAL A 120 8.74 1.76 -5.24
N GLU A 121 8.87 1.14 -4.07
CA GLU A 121 7.82 0.29 -3.49
C GLU A 121 6.54 1.07 -3.23
N ASP A 122 6.64 2.27 -2.65
CA ASP A 122 5.49 3.15 -2.38
C ASP A 122 4.78 3.54 -3.69
N TRP A 123 5.54 3.85 -4.74
CA TRP A 123 4.99 4.15 -6.07
C TRP A 123 4.28 2.94 -6.69
N ILE A 124 4.88 1.74 -6.61
CA ILE A 124 4.25 0.50 -7.10
C ILE A 124 2.98 0.22 -6.31
N GLN A 125 3.03 0.34 -4.98
CA GLN A 125 1.91 0.12 -4.08
C GLN A 125 0.74 1.08 -4.38
N ALA A 126 1.04 2.32 -4.77
CA ALA A 126 0.07 3.33 -5.20
C ALA A 126 -0.52 3.08 -6.60
N GLY A 127 -0.15 1.98 -7.26
CA GLY A 127 -0.67 1.58 -8.56
C GLY A 127 0.23 1.92 -9.74
N ALA A 128 1.50 2.26 -9.49
CA ALA A 128 2.52 2.45 -10.52
C ALA A 128 2.10 3.39 -11.66
N LYS A 129 1.43 4.51 -11.35
CA LYS A 129 0.93 5.47 -12.35
C LYS A 129 2.07 6.36 -12.87
N GLU A 130 1.98 6.79 -14.13
CA GLU A 130 2.95 7.70 -14.75
C GLU A 130 2.83 9.15 -14.23
N SER A 131 1.61 9.59 -13.88
CA SER A 131 1.27 10.97 -13.49
C SER A 131 0.94 11.12 -12.02
#